data_AF-A0A2I1F464-F1
#
_entry.id   AF-A0A2I1F464-F1
#
_cell.length_a   1.000
_cell.length_b   1.000
_cell.length_c   1.000
_cell.angle_alpha   90.00
_cell.angle_beta   90.00
_cell.angle_gamma   90.00
#
_symmetry.space_group_name_H-M   'P 1'
#
loop_
_entity.id
_entity.type
_entity.pdbx_description
1 polymer ?
#
loop_
_entity_poly.entity_id
_entity_poly.type
_entity_poly.pdbx_seq_one_letter_code
_entity_poly.pdbx_strand_id
1 'polypeptide(L)'
;MDNYIEHELFMKNPPSQLTPEGLVKLNNAYKEELKRIKEIYHQEKTLEGNNENTPCSTSQLSNKNLQQFSLKNSNGQSNTSNIENPVSKRQRVITTDKEKEILNPLLLKNTMPTKEKINNILKNLLSAWDNQRVKRYYNNNKITKKKLNDNN
;
A
#
# COMPACT_ATOMS: atom_id res chain seq x y z
N MET A 1 -12.35 3.58 -32.91
CA MET A 1 -12.14 4.25 -31.61
C MET A 1 -12.14 5.72 -31.93
N ASP A 2 -13.17 6.42 -31.47
CA ASP A 2 -13.36 7.83 -31.77
C ASP A 2 -12.22 8.65 -31.16
N ASN A 3 -11.86 9.76 -31.81
CA ASN A 3 -10.83 10.65 -31.31
C ASN A 3 -11.37 11.35 -30.05
N TYR A 4 -11.12 10.76 -28.88
CA TYR A 4 -11.61 11.25 -27.59
C TYR A 4 -11.13 12.68 -27.25
N ILE A 5 -10.13 13.20 -27.97
CA ILE A 5 -9.68 14.60 -27.89
C ILE A 5 -10.73 15.56 -28.47
N GLU A 6 -11.51 15.11 -29.45
CA GLU A 6 -12.55 15.90 -30.12
C GLU A 6 -13.84 16.01 -29.30
N HIS A 7 -13.90 15.41 -28.12
CA HIS A 7 -15.05 15.53 -27.25
C HIS A 7 -15.26 16.99 -26.83
N GLU A 8 -16.51 17.47 -26.89
CA GLU A 8 -16.85 18.88 -26.63
C GLU A 8 -16.30 19.41 -25.29
N LEU A 9 -16.26 18.54 -24.28
CA LEU A 9 -15.72 18.87 -22.95
C LEU A 9 -14.26 19.34 -23.01
N PHE A 10 -13.43 18.68 -23.81
CA PHE A 10 -12.00 18.99 -23.94
C PHE A 10 -11.76 20.13 -24.94
N MET A 11 -12.68 20.36 -25.88
CA MET A 11 -12.63 21.51 -26.78
C MET A 11 -12.95 22.82 -26.05
N LYS A 12 -13.94 22.81 -25.13
CA LYS A 12 -14.31 24.00 -24.35
C LYS A 12 -13.28 24.34 -23.26
N ASN A 13 -12.61 23.33 -22.71
CA ASN A 13 -11.59 23.50 -21.67
C ASN A 13 -10.43 22.52 -21.92
N PRO A 14 -9.44 22.88 -22.76
CA PRO A 14 -8.35 21.98 -23.10
C PRO A 14 -7.49 21.70 -21.86
N PRO A 15 -7.44 20.43 -21.39
CA PRO A 15 -6.64 20.10 -20.23
C PRO A 15 -5.15 20.24 -20.57
N SER A 16 -4.46 21.15 -19.90
CA SER A 16 -3.03 21.43 -20.11
C SER A 16 -2.11 20.23 -19.87
N GLN A 17 -2.59 19.24 -19.12
CA GLN A 17 -1.84 18.02 -18.78
C GLN A 17 -2.04 16.88 -19.79
N LEU A 18 -2.99 17.00 -20.71
CA LEU A 18 -3.32 15.95 -21.67
C LEU A 18 -2.51 16.12 -22.96
N THR A 19 -1.22 15.83 -22.88
CA THR A 19 -0.32 15.88 -24.04
C THR A 19 -0.52 14.66 -24.94
N PRO A 20 -0.18 14.74 -26.24
CA PRO A 20 -0.22 13.58 -27.14
C PRO A 20 0.60 12.39 -26.61
N GLU A 21 1.75 12.65 -25.98
CA GLU A 21 2.56 11.61 -25.34
C GLU A 21 1.85 10.99 -24.13
N GLY A 22 1.22 11.83 -23.29
CA GLY A 22 0.42 11.36 -22.16
C GLY A 22 -0.74 10.47 -22.60
N LEU A 23 -1.36 10.80 -23.72
CA LEU A 23 -2.44 10.01 -24.31
C LEU A 23 -1.98 8.65 -24.82
N VAL A 24 -0.83 8.59 -25.50
CA VAL A 24 -0.24 7.31 -25.91
C VAL A 24 0.06 6.44 -24.69
N LYS A 25 0.62 7.02 -23.62
CA LYS A 25 0.89 6.30 -22.37
C LYS A 25 -0.39 5.77 -21.71
N LEU A 26 -1.45 6.60 -21.64
CA LEU A 26 -2.74 6.19 -21.09
C LEU A 26 -3.37 5.05 -21.88
N ASN A 27 -3.38 5.15 -23.21
CA ASN A 27 -3.92 4.10 -24.08
C ASN A 27 -3.16 2.78 -23.92
N ASN A 28 -1.84 2.85 -23.84
CA ASN A 28 -1.02 1.65 -23.66
C ASN A 28 -1.23 1.04 -22.26
N ALA A 29 -1.24 1.86 -21.21
CA ALA A 29 -1.51 1.40 -19.85
C ALA A 29 -2.88 0.72 -19.74
N TYR A 30 -3.91 1.28 -20.37
CA TYR A 30 -5.25 0.68 -20.38
C TYR A 30 -5.27 -0.70 -21.06
N LYS A 31 -4.58 -0.85 -22.20
CA LYS A 31 -4.47 -2.14 -22.91
C LYS A 31 -3.76 -3.20 -22.07
N GLU A 32 -2.64 -2.85 -21.44
CA GLU A 32 -1.89 -3.76 -20.59
C GLU A 32 -2.68 -4.16 -19.33
N GLU A 33 -3.39 -3.21 -18.73
CA GLU A 33 -4.27 -3.46 -17.58
C GLU A 33 -5.39 -4.45 -17.94
N LEU A 34 -6.07 -4.23 -19.07
CA LEU A 34 -7.11 -5.14 -19.56
C LEU A 34 -6.57 -6.55 -19.83
N LYS A 35 -5.37 -6.66 -20.39
CA LYS A 35 -4.72 -7.95 -20.62
C LYS A 35 -4.46 -8.68 -19.29
N ARG A 36 -3.92 -7.97 -18.30
CA ARG A 36 -3.66 -8.53 -16.96
C ARG A 36 -4.95 -9.00 -16.27
N ILE A 37 -6.01 -8.20 -16.32
CA ILE A 37 -7.30 -8.56 -15.71
C ILE A 37 -7.88 -9.82 -16.35
N LYS A 38 -7.82 -9.94 -17.68
CA LYS A 38 -8.27 -11.14 -18.39
C LYS A 38 -7.46 -12.38 -18.02
N GLU A 39 -6.15 -12.23 -17.88
CA GLU A 39 -5.26 -13.33 -17.51
C GLU A 39 -5.53 -13.85 -16.09
N ILE A 40 -5.77 -12.95 -15.13
CA ILE A 40 -6.19 -13.31 -13.77
C ILE A 40 -7.52 -14.08 -13.81
N TYR A 41 -8.51 -13.56 -14.54
CA TYR A 41 -9.82 -14.22 -14.66
C TYR A 41 -9.71 -15.65 -15.22
N HIS A 42 -8.87 -15.86 -16.23
CA HIS A 42 -8.65 -17.20 -16.78
C HIS A 42 -7.92 -18.13 -15.79
N GLN A 43 -6.98 -17.61 -14.99
CA GLN A 43 -6.33 -18.39 -13.94
C GLN A 43 -7.32 -18.84 -12.87
N GLU A 44 -8.18 -17.93 -12.37
CA GLU A 44 -9.22 -18.25 -11.39
C GLU A 44 -10.19 -19.31 -11.94
N LYS A 45 -10.68 -19.13 -13.17
CA LYS A 45 -11.59 -20.09 -13.81
C LYS A 45 -10.97 -21.46 -14.03
N THR A 46 -9.68 -21.52 -14.37
CA THR A 46 -8.97 -22.80 -14.56
C THR A 46 -8.74 -23.52 -13.23
N LEU A 47 -8.63 -22.79 -12.13
CA LEU A 47 -8.53 -23.36 -10.77
C LEU A 47 -9.89 -23.87 -10.27
N GLU A 48 -11.01 -23.24 -10.64
CA GLU A 48 -12.36 -23.72 -10.31
C GLU A 48 -12.72 -25.03 -11.02
N GLY A 49 -12.28 -25.25 -12.27
CA GLY A 49 -12.58 -26.46 -13.03
C GLY A 49 -11.87 -27.74 -12.56
N ASN A 50 -10.86 -27.63 -11.69
CA ASN A 50 -10.05 -28.77 -11.26
C ASN A 50 -10.34 -29.25 -9.83
N ASN A 51 -11.23 -28.57 -9.10
CA ASN A 51 -11.49 -28.84 -7.69
C ASN A 51 -13.00 -28.91 -7.41
N GLU A 52 -13.70 -29.86 -8.02
CA GLU A 52 -14.92 -30.36 -7.38
C GLU A 52 -14.48 -31.05 -6.07
N ASN A 53 -14.96 -30.53 -4.94
CA ASN A 53 -14.70 -30.94 -3.55
C ASN A 53 -13.54 -30.20 -2.85
N THR A 54 -13.76 -28.96 -2.38
CA THR A 54 -13.45 -28.49 -1.01
C THR A 54 -14.01 -27.06 -0.83
N PRO A 55 -14.75 -26.74 0.27
CA PRO A 55 -15.33 -25.41 0.44
C PRO A 55 -14.25 -24.38 0.82
N CYS A 56 -14.25 -23.27 0.08
CA CYS A 56 -13.71 -21.94 0.44
C CYS A 56 -12.54 -21.92 1.45
N SER A 57 -11.30 -21.98 0.94
CA SER A 57 -10.12 -21.51 1.66
C SER A 57 -9.66 -20.18 1.10
N THR A 58 -10.06 -19.11 1.78
CA THR A 58 -9.37 -17.82 1.71
C THR A 58 -8.02 -17.99 2.40
N SER A 59 -7.00 -18.49 1.71
CA SER A 59 -5.63 -18.45 2.21
C SER A 59 -4.60 -18.67 1.11
N GLN A 60 -3.66 -17.72 1.00
CA GLN A 60 -2.28 -17.92 0.56
C GLN A 60 -2.03 -18.23 -0.93
N LEU A 61 -2.12 -17.19 -1.78
CA LEU A 61 -1.26 -17.14 -2.97
C LEU A 61 0.13 -16.65 -2.53
N SER A 62 1.03 -17.59 -2.26
CA SER A 62 2.46 -17.32 -2.20
C SER A 62 2.92 -16.88 -3.59
N ASN A 63 3.14 -15.59 -3.77
CA ASN A 63 3.79 -15.01 -4.95
C ASN A 63 5.22 -15.59 -5.08
N LYS A 64 5.39 -16.70 -5.78
CA LYS A 64 6.71 -17.30 -6.05
C LYS A 64 7.22 -17.05 -7.47
N ASN A 65 6.50 -16.34 -8.33
CA ASN A 65 6.98 -16.00 -9.68
C ASN A 65 6.58 -14.59 -10.15
N LEU A 66 6.87 -13.56 -9.34
CA LEU A 66 7.11 -12.23 -9.92
C LEU A 66 8.60 -12.14 -10.30
N GLN A 67 8.98 -12.84 -11.38
CA GLN A 67 10.20 -12.49 -12.09
C GLN A 67 9.96 -11.14 -12.79
N GLN A 68 10.45 -10.08 -12.15
CA GLN A 68 11.25 -9.03 -12.78
C GLN A 68 10.82 -8.57 -14.18
N PHE A 69 9.63 -7.99 -14.32
CA PHE A 69 9.40 -7.02 -15.39
C PHE A 69 9.82 -5.63 -14.89
N SER A 70 11.12 -5.40 -14.94
CA SER A 70 11.68 -4.05 -14.86
C SER A 70 11.21 -3.30 -16.10
N LEU A 71 10.30 -2.32 -15.95
CA LEU A 71 10.03 -1.35 -17.00
C LEU A 71 11.29 -0.50 -17.20
N LYS A 72 12.15 -0.90 -18.15
CA LYS A 72 13.13 0.00 -18.75
C LYS A 72 12.39 0.95 -19.69
N ASN A 73 11.93 2.08 -19.18
CA ASN A 73 11.64 3.23 -20.04
C ASN A 73 12.98 3.84 -20.47
N SER A 74 13.41 3.51 -21.69
CA SER A 74 14.54 4.15 -22.35
C SER A 74 14.07 5.41 -23.07
N ASN A 75 14.25 6.58 -22.46
CA ASN A 75 14.80 7.74 -23.17
C ASN A 75 15.23 8.84 -22.16
N GLY A 76 16.51 9.19 -22.18
CA GLY A 76 17.12 10.17 -21.29
C GLY A 76 18.63 10.11 -21.42
N GLN A 77 19.16 10.68 -22.50
CA GLN A 77 20.60 10.87 -22.66
C GLN A 77 21.03 12.09 -21.82
N SER A 78 21.75 11.83 -20.73
CA SER A 78 22.69 12.80 -20.15
C SER A 78 23.83 12.05 -19.48
N ASN A 79 25.03 12.29 -19.99
CA ASN A 79 26.29 11.88 -19.37
C ASN A 79 26.41 12.56 -17.99
N THR A 80 26.21 11.81 -16.92
CA THR A 80 26.83 12.08 -15.62
C THR A 80 27.06 10.74 -14.93
N SER A 81 28.32 10.32 -14.89
CA SER A 81 28.81 9.31 -13.97
C SER A 81 28.50 9.75 -12.54
N ASN A 82 27.52 9.11 -11.90
CA ASN A 82 27.49 8.93 -10.45
C ASN A 82 26.63 7.71 -10.12
N ILE A 83 27.24 6.79 -9.39
CA ILE A 83 26.62 5.59 -8.83
C ILE A 83 25.64 6.08 -7.76
N GLU A 84 24.40 6.38 -8.15
CA GLU A 84 23.33 6.62 -7.19
C GLU A 84 22.78 5.28 -6.73
N ASN A 85 23.09 4.96 -5.47
CA ASN A 85 22.48 3.86 -4.74
C ASN A 85 20.95 3.92 -4.90
N PRO A 86 20.26 2.79 -5.13
CA PRO A 86 18.81 2.79 -5.24
C PRO A 86 18.21 3.37 -3.96
N VAL A 87 17.36 4.40 -4.10
CA VAL A 87 16.62 5.01 -2.99
C VAL A 87 15.97 3.90 -2.18
N SER A 88 16.50 3.65 -0.99
CA SER A 88 16.02 2.55 -0.16
C SER A 88 14.59 2.86 0.25
N LYS A 89 13.65 1.97 -0.14
CA LYS A 89 12.26 2.08 0.31
C LYS A 89 12.27 2.09 1.83
N ARG A 90 11.58 3.06 2.44
CA ARG A 90 11.49 3.17 3.90
C ARG A 90 10.93 1.86 4.47
N GLN A 91 11.76 1.13 5.22
CA GLN A 91 11.33 -0.08 5.88
C GLN A 91 10.35 0.27 7.00
N ARG A 92 9.26 -0.49 7.10
CA ARG A 92 8.29 -0.35 8.18
C ARG A 92 8.91 -0.88 9.46
N VAL A 93 8.93 -0.05 10.51
CA VAL A 93 9.33 -0.53 11.84
C VAL A 93 8.18 -1.31 12.46
N ILE A 94 8.41 -2.59 12.74
CA ILE A 94 7.42 -3.50 13.33
C ILE A 94 7.50 -3.38 14.86
N THR A 95 6.34 -3.49 15.52
CA THR A 95 6.26 -3.56 16.99
C THR A 95 6.33 -5.02 17.42
N THR A 96 7.34 -5.37 18.22
CA THR A 96 7.54 -6.70 18.80
C THR A 96 6.49 -7.00 19.87
N ASP A 97 6.29 -8.28 20.19
CA ASP A 97 5.26 -8.67 21.17
C ASP A 97 5.55 -8.15 22.58
N LYS A 98 6.83 -8.12 22.98
CA LYS A 98 7.27 -7.48 24.24
C LYS A 98 6.91 -6.00 24.30
N GLU A 99 7.11 -5.26 23.22
CA GLU A 99 6.73 -3.84 23.15
C GLU A 99 5.20 -3.67 23.22
N LYS A 100 4.41 -4.58 22.61
CA LYS A 100 2.94 -4.56 22.74
C LYS A 100 2.51 -4.75 24.18
N GLU A 101 3.13 -5.67 24.92
CA GLU A 101 2.84 -5.89 26.34
C GLU A 101 3.08 -4.63 27.18
N ILE A 102 4.18 -3.91 26.92
CA ILE A 102 4.52 -2.66 27.59
C ILE A 102 3.52 -1.54 27.24
N LEU A 103 2.98 -1.53 26.02
CA LEU A 103 2.03 -0.51 25.53
C LEU A 103 0.57 -0.81 25.91
N ASN A 104 0.22 -2.06 26.18
CA ASN A 104 -1.14 -2.50 26.51
C ASN A 104 -1.81 -1.69 27.65
N PRO A 105 -1.10 -1.35 28.75
CA PRO A 105 -1.68 -0.52 29.81
C PRO A 105 -2.18 0.86 29.34
N LEU A 106 -1.59 1.43 28.28
CA LEU A 106 -2.08 2.69 27.70
C LEU A 106 -3.43 2.50 27.01
N LEU A 107 -3.64 1.35 26.37
CA LEU A 107 -4.82 1.04 25.58
C LEU A 107 -6.05 0.70 26.44
N LEU A 108 -5.88 0.52 27.76
CA LEU A 108 -6.99 0.30 28.68
C LEU A 108 -7.70 1.61 29.04
N LYS A 109 -7.07 2.77 28.83
CA LYS A 109 -7.62 4.07 29.19
C LYS A 109 -8.21 4.76 27.97
N ASN A 110 -9.48 5.18 28.07
CA ASN A 110 -10.19 5.91 27.01
C ASN A 110 -9.72 7.38 26.85
N THR A 111 -8.82 7.82 27.73
CA THR A 111 -8.20 9.16 27.72
C THR A 111 -6.82 9.15 27.10
N MET A 112 -6.49 10.23 26.40
CA MET A 112 -5.21 10.40 25.72
C MET A 112 -4.05 10.35 26.72
N PRO A 113 -2.98 9.57 26.47
CA PRO A 113 -1.86 9.45 27.39
C PRO A 113 -1.16 10.79 27.67
N THR A 114 -1.11 11.20 28.95
CA THR A 114 -0.34 12.37 29.40
C THR A 114 1.16 12.20 29.09
N LYS A 115 1.88 13.30 28.86
CA LYS A 115 3.33 13.30 28.59
C LYS A 115 4.14 12.50 29.62
N GLU A 116 3.78 12.60 30.90
CA GLU A 116 4.41 11.83 31.99
C GLU A 116 4.23 10.32 31.83
N LYS A 117 3.02 9.87 31.49
CA LYS A 117 2.73 8.45 31.25
C LYS A 117 3.50 7.92 30.05
N ILE A 118 3.62 8.72 28.99
CA ILE A 118 4.42 8.36 27.82
C ILE A 118 5.90 8.25 28.20
N ASN A 119 6.45 9.24 28.91
CA ASN A 119 7.85 9.23 29.34
C ASN A 119 8.17 8.02 30.24
N ASN A 120 7.27 7.64 31.15
CA ASN A 120 7.46 6.46 32.00
C ASN A 120 7.51 5.16 31.19
N ILE A 121 6.71 5.06 30.13
CA ILE A 121 6.71 3.88 29.25
C ILE A 121 7.92 3.87 28.33
N LEU A 122 8.36 5.03 27.85
CA LEU A 122 9.56 5.15 27.02
C LEU A 122 10.83 4.65 27.73
N LYS A 123 10.89 4.76 29.07
CA LYS A 123 12.01 4.18 29.85
C LYS A 123 12.14 2.65 29.70
N ASN A 124 11.02 1.97 29.42
CA ASN A 124 10.96 0.51 29.30
C ASN A 124 10.96 0.06 27.84
N LEU A 125 10.84 0.97 26.88
CA LEU A 125 10.84 0.68 25.45
C LEU A 125 12.24 0.83 24.86
N LEU A 126 12.46 0.16 23.72
CA LEU A 126 13.68 0.31 22.94
C LEU A 126 13.85 1.76 22.44
N SER A 127 15.10 2.20 22.25
CA SER A 127 15.48 3.54 21.78
C SER A 127 14.80 3.96 20.45
N ALA A 128 14.30 3.00 19.67
CA ALA A 128 13.52 3.25 18.45
C ALA A 128 12.13 3.86 18.71
N TRP A 129 11.69 4.00 19.97
CA TRP A 129 10.43 4.64 20.33
C TRP A 129 10.61 6.10 20.72
N ASP A 130 9.86 6.97 20.05
CA ASP A 130 9.72 8.36 20.43
C ASP A 130 8.29 8.66 20.92
N ASN A 131 8.12 9.84 21.51
CA ASN A 131 6.83 10.31 21.99
C ASN A 131 5.75 10.28 20.89
N GLN A 132 6.10 10.62 19.64
CA GLN A 132 5.15 10.67 18.54
C GLN A 132 4.67 9.27 18.13
N ARG A 133 5.57 8.29 18.09
CA ARG A 133 5.27 6.91 17.74
C ARG A 133 4.33 6.28 18.77
N VAL A 134 4.53 6.54 20.06
CA VAL A 134 3.60 6.09 21.11
C VAL A 134 2.21 6.69 20.90
N LYS A 135 2.10 7.99 20.58
CA LYS A 135 0.82 8.65 20.28
C LYS A 135 0.13 8.04 19.05
N ARG A 136 0.86 7.84 17.96
CA ARG A 136 0.35 7.19 16.74
C ARG A 136 -0.14 5.78 17.03
N TYR A 137 0.62 5.01 17.80
CA TYR A 137 0.25 3.67 18.21
C TYR A 137 -1.06 3.68 19.03
N TYR A 138 -1.18 4.54 20.04
CA TYR A 138 -2.40 4.68 20.82
C TYR A 138 -3.60 5.02 19.94
N ASN A 139 -3.48 6.01 19.05
CA ASN A 139 -4.58 6.43 18.16
C ASN A 139 -5.04 5.31 17.23
N ASN A 140 -4.10 4.59 16.60
CA ASN A 140 -4.43 3.49 15.70
C ASN A 140 -5.13 2.32 16.41
N ASN A 141 -4.79 2.06 17.68
CA ASN A 141 -5.35 0.94 18.46
C ASN A 141 -6.55 1.33 19.32
N LYS A 142 -6.83 2.63 19.52
CA LYS A 142 -8.07 3.08 20.18
C LYS A 142 -9.29 2.82 19.28
N ILE A 143 -9.13 3.01 17.97
CA ILE A 143 -10.20 2.84 16.98
C ILE A 143 -10.64 1.36 16.91
N THR A 144 -9.70 0.42 17.05
CA THR A 144 -10.01 -1.01 16.99
C THR A 144 -10.77 -1.50 18.23
N LYS A 145 -10.55 -0.93 19.42
CA LYS A 145 -11.31 -1.28 20.62
C LYS A 145 -12.73 -0.70 20.68
N LYS A 146 -12.99 0.45 20.05
CA LYS A 146 -14.38 0.96 19.95
C LYS A 146 -15.30 -0.05 19.28
N LYS A 147 -14.83 -0.72 18.22
CA LYS A 147 -15.57 -1.77 17.53
C LYS A 147 -15.73 -3.08 18.32
N LEU A 148 -14.90 -3.31 19.35
CA LEU A 148 -14.96 -4.55 20.15
C LEU A 148 -15.91 -4.41 21.34
N ASN A 149 -16.00 -3.20 21.92
CA ASN A 149 -16.87 -2.94 23.09
C ASN A 149 -18.34 -2.73 22.73
N ASP A 150 -18.66 -2.40 21.47
CA ASP A 150 -20.05 -2.25 21.01
C ASP A 150 -20.72 -3.61 20.70
N ASN A 151 -19.99 -4.74 20.87
CA ASN A 151 -20.45 -6.10 20.58
C ASN A 151 -20.56 -7.00 21.83
N ASN A 152 -20.54 -6.42 23.04
CA ASN A 152 -20.75 -7.15 24.30
C ASN A 152 -21.91 -6.55 25.09
#